data_AF-A0A8T9VN13-F1
#
_entry.id   AF-A0A8T9VN13-F1
#
_cell.length_a   1.000
_cell.length_b   1.000
_cell.length_c   1.000
_cell.angle_alpha   90.00
_cell.angle_beta   90.00
_cell.angle_gamma   90.00
#
_symmetry.space_group_name_H-M   'P 1'
#
loop_
_entity.id
_entity.type
_entity.pdbx_description
1 polymer ?
#
loop_
_entity_poly.entity_id
_entity_poly.type
_entity_poly.pdbx_seq_one_letter_code
_entity_poly.pdbx_strand_id
1 'polypeptide(L)'
;MEYLKSRFKIPDSIFDELEVFEKNDIIWISSEKDVPGDYEVETEGVKMLIKTKNGYRPTSYGLQLLNDKISGSHVEVNKEELKSLLDGGLIEKTPANISHGYIAIMYRNRVLGCGFYKNNLVSSRIPKKRSRDLKRALIK
;
A
#
# COMPACT_ATOMS: atom_id res chain seq x y z
N MET A 1 -5.79 -0.16 -12.88
CA MET A 1 -5.01 -1.28 -12.32
C MET A 1 -3.59 -1.38 -12.89
N GLU A 2 -3.35 -0.94 -14.13
CA GLU A 2 -2.02 -0.94 -14.79
C GLU A 2 -0.86 -0.39 -13.94
N TYR A 3 -1.12 0.66 -13.16
CA TYR A 3 -0.14 1.19 -12.22
C TYR A 3 0.38 0.14 -11.23
N LEU A 4 -0.49 -0.70 -10.65
CA LEU A 4 -0.09 -1.73 -9.71
C LEU A 4 0.69 -2.86 -10.40
N LYS A 5 0.22 -3.28 -11.57
CA LYS A 5 0.89 -4.29 -12.41
C LYS A 5 2.32 -3.85 -12.76
N SER A 6 2.48 -2.64 -13.28
CA SER A 6 3.78 -2.12 -13.70
C SER A 6 4.72 -1.83 -12.53
N ARG A 7 4.24 -1.13 -11.48
CA ARG A 7 5.04 -0.68 -10.34
C ARG A 7 5.37 -1.81 -9.37
N PHE A 8 4.37 -2.59 -8.97
CA PHE A 8 4.48 -3.61 -7.92
C PHE A 8 4.54 -5.04 -8.48
N LYS A 9 4.51 -5.21 -9.81
CA LYS A 9 4.58 -6.51 -10.50
C LYS A 9 3.50 -7.46 -10.01
N ILE A 10 2.28 -6.94 -9.88
CA ILE A 10 1.09 -7.72 -9.52
C ILE A 10 0.60 -8.49 -10.75
N PRO A 11 0.33 -9.80 -10.64
CA PRO A 11 -0.28 -10.58 -11.71
C PRO A 11 -1.70 -10.12 -12.05
N ASP A 12 -2.06 -10.21 -13.33
CA ASP A 12 -3.37 -9.83 -13.84
C ASP A 12 -4.50 -10.63 -13.20
N SER A 13 -4.26 -11.93 -13.00
CA SER A 13 -5.22 -12.89 -12.44
C SER A 13 -5.74 -12.52 -11.05
N ILE A 14 -5.08 -11.62 -10.33
CA ILE A 14 -5.55 -11.12 -9.03
C ILE A 14 -6.79 -10.23 -9.18
N PHE A 15 -6.99 -9.61 -10.34
CA PHE A 15 -8.06 -8.65 -10.56
C PHE A 15 -9.23 -9.21 -11.39
N ASP A 16 -9.12 -10.41 -11.93
CA ASP A 16 -10.13 -10.98 -12.83
C ASP A 16 -11.46 -11.26 -12.11
N GLU A 17 -11.41 -11.60 -10.83
CA GLU A 17 -12.58 -11.88 -9.99
C GLU A 17 -12.99 -10.69 -9.10
N LEU A 18 -12.34 -9.53 -9.26
CA LEU A 18 -12.58 -8.35 -8.45
C LEU A 18 -13.30 -7.28 -9.23
N GLU A 19 -14.26 -6.67 -8.57
CA GLU A 19 -14.96 -5.51 -9.08
C GLU A 19 -14.17 -4.27 -8.76
N VAL A 20 -13.87 -3.50 -9.80
CA VAL A 20 -13.03 -2.30 -9.70
C VAL A 20 -13.87 -1.10 -10.09
N PHE A 21 -14.09 -0.20 -9.14
CA PHE A 21 -14.89 1.00 -9.36
C PHE A 21 -14.22 2.23 -8.77
N GLU A 22 -14.67 3.40 -9.21
CA GLU A 22 -14.12 4.67 -8.78
C GLU A 22 -15.19 5.52 -8.07
N LYS A 23 -14.81 6.07 -6.91
CA LYS A 23 -15.66 6.96 -6.11
C LYS A 23 -14.78 7.97 -5.37
N ASN A 24 -15.03 9.27 -5.57
CA ASN A 24 -14.30 10.37 -4.93
C ASN A 24 -12.77 10.30 -5.09
N ASP A 25 -12.29 10.20 -6.34
CA ASP A 25 -10.87 10.07 -6.69
C ASP A 25 -10.17 8.81 -6.11
N ILE A 26 -10.94 7.85 -5.60
CA ILE A 26 -10.43 6.62 -5.04
C ILE A 26 -10.89 5.48 -5.93
N ILE A 27 -9.94 4.64 -6.34
CA ILE A 27 -10.21 3.35 -6.96
C ILE A 27 -10.39 2.34 -5.83
N TRP A 28 -11.56 1.72 -5.80
CA TRP A 28 -11.97 0.69 -4.86
C TRP A 28 -11.93 -0.67 -5.53
N ILE A 29 -11.80 -1.70 -4.71
CA ILE A 29 -12.03 -3.08 -5.13
C ILE A 29 -13.02 -3.76 -4.19
N SER A 30 -13.83 -4.65 -4.74
CA SER A 30 -14.80 -5.47 -4.02
C SER A 30 -14.81 -6.89 -4.59
N SER A 31 -15.15 -7.88 -3.77
CA SER A 31 -15.50 -9.22 -4.24
C SER A 31 -16.95 -9.33 -4.72
N GLU A 32 -17.80 -8.38 -4.31
CA GLU A 32 -19.22 -8.33 -4.64
C GLU A 32 -19.45 -7.28 -5.74
N LYS A 33 -20.29 -7.64 -6.73
CA LYS A 33 -20.66 -6.81 -7.88
C LYS A 33 -21.61 -5.68 -7.54
N ASP A 34 -22.54 -5.97 -6.64
CA ASP A 34 -23.59 -5.04 -6.26
C ASP A 34 -23.79 -5.09 -4.74
N VAL A 35 -23.48 -3.98 -4.06
CA VAL A 35 -23.97 -3.80 -2.70
C VAL A 35 -25.47 -3.51 -2.82
N PRO A 36 -26.37 -4.27 -2.14
CA PRO A 36 -27.80 -4.03 -2.26
C PRO A 36 -28.14 -2.59 -1.88
N GLY A 37 -28.85 -1.89 -2.77
CA GLY A 37 -29.13 -0.44 -2.67
C GLY A 37 -29.99 -0.03 -1.47
N ASP A 38 -30.50 -0.98 -0.70
CA ASP A 38 -31.31 -0.76 0.49
C ASP A 38 -30.49 -0.49 1.76
N TYR A 39 -29.16 -0.59 1.68
CA TYR A 39 -28.26 -0.37 2.81
C TYR A 39 -27.46 0.93 2.68
N GLU A 40 -27.49 1.76 3.71
CA GLU A 40 -26.48 2.80 3.90
C GLU A 40 -25.17 2.15 4.34
N VAL A 41 -24.24 1.98 3.40
CA VAL A 41 -22.91 1.42 3.69
C VAL A 41 -21.87 2.54 3.85
N GLU A 42 -21.06 2.45 4.91
CA GLU A 42 -19.94 3.39 5.09
C GLU A 42 -18.81 3.15 4.07
N THR A 43 -18.64 1.90 3.60
CA THR A 43 -17.62 1.51 2.61
C THR A 43 -18.10 0.34 1.74
N GLU A 44 -17.91 0.44 0.43
CA GLU A 44 -18.29 -0.58 -0.58
C GLU A 44 -17.11 -1.49 -0.97
N GLY A 45 -16.11 -1.64 -0.09
CA GLY A 45 -14.92 -2.47 -0.35
C GLY A 45 -13.63 -1.88 0.19
N VAL A 46 -12.51 -2.23 -0.43
CA VAL A 46 -11.17 -1.80 -0.02
C VAL A 46 -10.64 -0.71 -0.96
N LYS A 47 -10.23 0.42 -0.37
CA LYS A 47 -9.54 1.50 -1.10
C LYS A 47 -8.20 0.99 -1.63
N MET A 48 -8.06 0.85 -2.94
CA MET A 48 -6.86 0.31 -3.56
C MET A 48 -5.88 1.40 -3.98
N LEU A 49 -6.34 2.37 -4.78
CA LEU A 49 -5.55 3.51 -5.25
C LEU A 49 -6.27 4.83 -4.98
N ILE A 50 -5.50 5.89 -4.79
CA ILE A 50 -5.97 7.27 -4.73
C ILE A 50 -5.41 7.99 -5.95
N LYS A 51 -6.28 8.61 -6.75
CA LYS A 51 -5.88 9.55 -7.80
C LYS A 51 -5.33 10.81 -7.16
N THR A 52 -4.19 11.25 -7.67
CA THR A 52 -3.50 12.45 -7.25
C THR A 52 -3.19 13.29 -8.48
N LYS A 53 -2.81 14.55 -8.29
CA LYS A 53 -2.38 15.42 -9.40
C LYS A 53 -1.25 14.82 -10.26
N ASN A 54 -0.44 13.93 -9.67
CA ASN A 54 0.75 13.35 -10.31
C ASN A 54 0.59 11.85 -10.62
N GLY A 55 -0.65 11.37 -10.80
CA GLY A 55 -0.95 9.96 -11.06
C GLY A 55 -1.50 9.24 -9.83
N TYR A 56 -1.12 7.99 -9.61
CA TYR A 56 -1.74 7.14 -8.60
C TYR A 56 -0.87 6.96 -7.35
N ARG A 57 -1.53 6.92 -6.20
CA ARG A 57 -0.95 6.53 -4.91
C ARG A 57 -1.64 5.26 -4.40
N PRO A 58 -0.91 4.19 -4.08
CA PRO A 58 -1.50 3.03 -3.42
C PRO A 58 -1.78 3.35 -1.94
N THR A 59 -2.87 2.79 -1.41
CA THR A 59 -3.16 2.87 0.02
C THR A 59 -2.38 1.81 0.79
N SER A 60 -2.17 2.01 2.09
CA SER A 60 -1.57 0.95 2.92
C SER A 60 -2.45 -0.31 2.95
N TYR A 61 -3.77 -0.18 2.94
CA TYR A 61 -4.70 -1.31 2.97
C TYR A 61 -4.69 -2.09 1.65
N GLY A 62 -4.65 -1.39 0.51
CA GLY A 62 -4.54 -2.03 -0.80
C GLY A 62 -3.26 -2.84 -0.95
N LEU A 63 -2.11 -2.28 -0.53
CA LEU A 63 -0.85 -3.02 -0.54
C LEU A 63 -0.85 -4.18 0.45
N GLN A 64 -1.47 -4.03 1.63
CA GLN A 64 -1.62 -5.11 2.60
C GLN A 64 -2.50 -6.26 2.07
N LEU A 65 -3.52 -5.97 1.27
CA LEU A 65 -4.34 -7.01 0.66
C LEU A 65 -3.54 -7.80 -0.39
N LEU A 66 -2.69 -7.10 -1.16
CA LEU A 66 -1.85 -7.72 -2.19
C LEU A 66 -0.68 -8.51 -1.61
N ASN A 67 -0.17 -8.13 -0.43
CA ASN A 67 0.89 -8.79 0.34
C ASN A 67 1.89 -9.64 -0.46
N ASP A 68 1.70 -10.97 -0.49
CA ASP A 68 2.59 -11.97 -1.11
C ASP A 68 2.58 -11.94 -2.64
N LYS A 69 1.64 -11.22 -3.26
CA LYS A 69 1.56 -11.00 -4.71
C LYS A 69 2.46 -9.87 -5.19
N ILE A 70 3.03 -9.08 -4.27
CA ILE A 70 3.97 -8.01 -4.59
C ILE A 70 5.35 -8.61 -4.84
N SER A 71 5.82 -8.53 -6.07
CA SER A 71 7.19 -8.93 -6.45
C SER A 71 8.06 -7.76 -6.93
N GLY A 72 7.45 -6.60 -7.17
CA GLY A 72 8.13 -5.34 -7.51
C GLY A 72 8.10 -4.32 -6.39
N SER A 73 8.71 -3.15 -6.63
CA SER A 73 8.72 -1.95 -5.77
C SER A 73 8.37 -2.16 -4.29
N HIS A 74 9.19 -2.93 -3.58
CA HIS A 74 9.07 -3.18 -2.15
C HIS A 74 10.42 -3.01 -1.46
N VAL A 75 10.39 -2.81 -0.15
CA VAL A 75 11.59 -2.78 0.68
C VAL A 75 11.33 -3.52 1.97
N GLU A 76 12.17 -4.50 2.25
CA GLU A 76 12.22 -5.17 3.55
C GLU A 76 12.99 -4.27 4.53
N VAL A 77 12.38 -4.01 5.68
CA VAL A 77 12.97 -3.21 6.75
C VAL A 77 13.26 -4.08 7.97
N ASN A 78 14.30 -3.75 8.71
CA ASN A 78 14.51 -4.30 10.05
C ASN A 78 13.67 -3.56 11.10
N LYS A 79 13.80 -3.95 12.37
CA LYS A 79 13.01 -3.39 13.47
C LYS A 79 13.31 -1.91 13.71
N GLU A 80 14.59 -1.52 13.64
CA GLU A 80 15.09 -0.18 13.90
C GLU A 80 14.65 0.79 12.79
N GLU A 81 14.79 0.37 11.53
CA GLU A 81 14.32 1.09 10.35
C GLU A 81 12.80 1.26 10.38
N LEU A 82 12.07 0.19 10.72
CA LEU A 82 10.63 0.26 10.86
C LEU A 82 10.24 1.26 11.96
N LYS A 83 10.91 1.24 13.12
CA LYS A 83 10.66 2.20 14.19
C LYS A 83 10.86 3.64 13.69
N SER A 84 11.98 3.92 13.03
CA SER A 84 12.27 5.23 12.42
C SER A 84 11.14 5.68 11.46
N LEU A 85 10.74 4.81 10.53
CA LEU A 85 9.65 5.10 9.59
C LEU A 85 8.32 5.38 10.28
N LEU A 86 7.99 4.64 11.34
CA LEU A 86 6.76 4.84 12.10
C LEU A 86 6.81 6.11 12.96
N ASP A 87 7.99 6.56 13.36
CA ASP A 87 8.26 7.85 14.01
C ASP A 87 8.25 9.04 13.03
N GLY A 88 8.16 8.77 11.73
CA GLY A 88 8.16 9.80 10.68
C GLY A 88 9.55 10.15 10.15
N GLY A 89 10.56 9.38 10.57
CA GLY A 89 11.91 9.47 10.04
C GLY A 89 12.03 8.95 8.60
N LEU A 90 13.26 9.04 8.10
CA LEU A 90 13.68 8.51 6.81
C LEU A 90 14.67 7.37 7.06
N ILE A 91 14.72 6.42 6.12
CA ILE A 91 15.76 5.39 6.11
C ILE A 91 16.46 5.41 4.76
N GLU A 92 17.76 5.14 4.78
CA GLU A 92 18.53 4.96 3.55
C GLU A 92 18.38 3.53 3.05
N LYS A 93 17.96 3.40 1.78
CA LYS A 93 17.82 2.13 1.10
C LYS A 93 18.23 2.34 -0.36
N THR A 94 18.97 1.39 -0.90
CA THR A 94 19.31 1.32 -2.33
C THR A 94 18.77 0.02 -2.90
N PRO A 95 17.43 -0.16 -2.93
CA PRO A 95 16.85 -1.37 -3.44
C PRO A 95 17.14 -1.47 -4.95
N ALA A 96 17.60 -2.64 -5.37
CA ALA A 96 17.95 -2.88 -6.77
C ALA A 96 16.74 -2.62 -7.66
N ASN A 97 16.95 -1.87 -8.74
CA ASN A 97 15.96 -1.66 -9.82
C ASN A 97 14.64 -0.97 -9.39
N ILE A 98 14.62 -0.22 -8.29
CA ILE A 98 13.45 0.59 -7.92
C ILE A 98 13.67 2.04 -8.34
N SER A 99 12.84 2.52 -9.25
CA SER A 99 12.77 3.94 -9.61
C SER A 99 12.06 4.76 -8.52
N HIS A 100 12.26 6.07 -8.54
CA HIS A 100 11.51 7.04 -7.72
C HIS A 100 10.01 6.74 -7.70
N GLY A 101 9.38 6.80 -6.52
CA GLY A 101 7.92 6.67 -6.38
C GLY A 101 7.46 5.87 -5.17
N TYR A 102 6.17 5.50 -5.14
CA TYR A 102 5.60 4.72 -4.05
C TYR A 102 6.20 3.31 -3.97
N ILE A 103 6.38 2.82 -2.75
CA ILE A 103 7.01 1.53 -2.45
C ILE A 103 6.25 0.81 -1.34
N ALA A 104 6.20 -0.51 -1.35
CA ALA A 104 5.63 -1.30 -0.26
C ALA A 104 6.68 -1.47 0.85
N ILE A 105 6.33 -1.10 2.09
CA ILE A 105 7.18 -1.34 3.26
C ILE A 105 6.85 -2.72 3.80
N MET A 106 7.84 -3.61 3.84
CA MET A 106 7.71 -4.98 4.30
C MET A 106 8.52 -5.22 5.58
N TYR A 107 7.96 -6.01 6.49
CA TYR A 107 8.63 -6.45 7.70
C TYR A 107 8.27 -7.91 7.96
N ARG A 108 9.27 -8.77 8.08
CA ARG A 108 9.13 -10.22 8.20
C ARG A 108 8.25 -10.81 7.10
N ASN A 109 8.54 -10.45 5.85
CA ASN A 109 7.80 -10.90 4.66
C ASN A 109 6.31 -10.52 4.66
N ARG A 110 5.93 -9.48 5.41
CA ARG A 110 4.57 -8.95 5.44
C ARG A 110 4.55 -7.48 5.10
N VAL A 111 3.67 -7.10 4.19
CA VAL A 111 3.45 -5.70 3.84
C VAL A 111 2.77 -4.99 5.01
N LEU A 112 3.43 -3.95 5.52
CA LEU A 112 2.88 -3.10 6.58
C LEU A 112 2.19 -1.86 6.03
N GLY A 113 2.54 -1.44 4.81
CA GLY A 113 1.82 -0.39 4.11
C GLY A 113 2.66 0.34 3.08
N CYS A 114 2.22 1.55 2.76
CA CYS A 114 2.79 2.38 1.71
C CYS A 114 3.93 3.28 2.23
N GLY A 115 5.01 3.36 1.47
CA GLY A 115 6.08 4.33 1.61
C GLY A 115 6.32 5.11 0.31
N PHE A 116 7.28 6.01 0.33
CA PHE A 116 7.72 6.77 -0.84
C PHE A 116 9.24 6.80 -0.91
N TYR A 117 9.78 6.39 -2.05
CA TYR A 117 11.20 6.31 -2.34
C TYR A 117 11.65 7.46 -3.23
N LYS A 118 12.67 8.21 -2.80
CA LYS A 118 13.28 9.31 -3.53
C LYS A 118 14.73 9.50 -3.06
N ASN A 119 15.68 9.61 -3.98
CA ASN A 119 17.09 9.93 -3.68
C ASN A 119 17.69 9.00 -2.61
N ASN A 120 17.54 7.69 -2.78
CA ASN A 120 17.99 6.65 -1.83
C ASN A 120 17.33 6.71 -0.43
N LEU A 121 16.31 7.53 -0.25
CA LEU A 121 15.58 7.68 1.01
C LEU A 121 14.17 7.10 0.87
N VAL A 122 13.77 6.33 1.87
CA VAL A 122 12.40 5.86 2.03
C VAL A 122 11.73 6.62 3.17
N SER A 123 10.53 7.13 2.91
CA SER A 123 9.64 7.74 3.90
C SER A 123 8.34 6.94 4.04
N SER A 124 7.71 6.99 5.21
CA SER A 124 6.42 6.33 5.43
C SER A 124 5.23 7.16 4.95
N ARG A 125 4.21 6.47 4.43
CA ARG A 125 2.86 6.98 4.18
C ARG A 125 1.81 6.18 4.96
N ILE A 126 2.23 5.40 5.95
CA ILE A 126 1.35 4.70 6.89
C ILE A 126 0.65 5.75 7.77
N PRO A 127 -0.69 5.71 7.91
CA PRO A 127 -1.42 6.68 8.71
C PRO A 127 -0.97 6.73 10.18
N LYS A 128 -0.91 7.92 10.78
CA LYS A 128 -0.42 8.13 12.17
C LYS A 128 -1.07 7.21 13.20
N LYS A 129 -2.40 7.00 13.12
CA LYS A 129 -3.13 6.09 14.03
C LYS A 129 -2.57 4.67 13.90
N ARG A 130 -2.45 4.16 12.67
CA ARG A 130 -1.89 2.84 12.38
C ARG A 130 -0.43 2.71 12.80
N SER A 131 0.37 3.78 12.63
CA SER A 131 1.76 3.77 13.09
C SER A 131 1.88 3.61 14.60
N ARG A 132 0.97 4.19 15.40
CA ARG A 132 0.92 3.97 16.85
C ARG A 132 0.61 2.52 17.20
N ASP A 133 -0.34 1.90 16.50
CA ASP A 133 -0.70 0.49 16.72
C ASP A 133 0.45 -0.46 16.39
N LEU A 134 1.15 -0.23 15.27
CA LEU A 134 2.33 -1.01 14.88
C LEU A 134 3.47 -0.85 15.90
N LYS A 135 3.74 0.36 16.39
CA LYS A 135 4.76 0.56 17.45
C LYS A 135 4.46 -0.23 18.71
N ARG A 136 3.19 -0.24 19.15
CA ARG A 136 2.76 -1.04 20.32
C ARG A 136 3.01 -2.52 20.11
N ALA A 137 2.81 -3.02 18.89
CA ALA A 137 3.07 -4.42 18.54
C ALA A 137 4.57 -4.76 18.47
N LEU A 138 5.45 -3.80 18.14
CA LEU A 138 6.91 -4.03 18.05
C LEU A 138 7.63 -4.10 19.41
N ILE A 139 6.98 -3.62 20.47
CA ILE A 139 7.52 -3.62 21.85
C ILE A 139 7.24 -4.95 22.55
N LYS A 140 6.27 -5.73 22.06
CA LYS A 140 6.02 -7.11 22.50
C LYS A 140 7.00 -8.07 21.85
#